data_AF-A0AAE5HU99-F1
#
_entry.id   AF-A0AAE5HU99-F1
#
_cell.length_a   1.000
_cell.length_b   1.000
_cell.length_c   1.000
_cell.angle_alpha   90.00
_cell.angle_beta   90.00
_cell.angle_gamma   90.00
#
_symmetry.space_group_name_H-M   'P 1'
#
loop_
_entity.id
_entity.type
_entity.pdbx_description
1 polymer ?
#
loop_
_entity_poly.entity_id
_entity_poly.type
_entity_poly.pdbx_seq_one_letter_code
_entity_poly.pdbx_strand_id
1 'polypeptide(L)'
;MSKKTILQPYTNFESQVKTIKQIIDEAVNHVRKQERQLVEKEREDKKKAIAQIFDKRIRHYDFEKLLGFADFIKPQHLNKSYSMTKVEKDLVDWLEKNKRNIDIIRQSDDYEDLIIAYQDTQDLSMSFEIVNKRKEREKKLSELETKKDVVNSHHVFTIEDNKDAQIVKLLLEQNNIEFKYKKY
;
A
#
# COMPACT_ATOMS: atom_id res chain seq x y z
N MET A 1 -9.02 76.08 31.98
CA MET A 1 -9.50 74.91 31.20
C MET A 1 -8.27 74.14 30.71
N SER A 2 -8.02 72.93 31.23
CA SER A 2 -6.80 72.18 30.86
C SER A 2 -6.98 71.50 29.49
N LYS A 3 -5.90 71.37 28.71
CA LYS A 3 -5.86 70.61 27.43
C LYS A 3 -6.52 69.23 27.52
N LYS A 4 -6.51 68.62 28.71
CA LYS A 4 -7.07 67.29 29.01
C LYS A 4 -8.60 67.23 28.87
N THR A 5 -9.31 68.30 29.19
CA THR A 5 -10.79 68.38 29.12
C THR A 5 -11.29 68.53 27.68
N ILE A 6 -10.48 69.16 26.80
CA ILE A 6 -10.81 69.39 25.39
C ILE A 6 -10.61 68.11 24.54
N LEU A 7 -9.63 67.27 24.89
CA LEU A 7 -9.36 65.98 24.19
C LEU A 7 -10.21 64.81 24.71
N GLN A 8 -10.91 64.97 25.83
CA GLN A 8 -11.70 63.91 26.46
C GLN A 8 -12.84 63.35 25.55
N PRO A 9 -13.55 64.18 24.77
CA PRO A 9 -14.53 63.69 23.79
C PRO A 9 -13.87 62.86 22.69
N TYR A 10 -12.68 63.27 22.25
CA TYR A 10 -11.93 62.58 21.19
C TYR A 10 -11.41 61.22 21.65
N THR A 11 -10.85 61.15 22.86
CA THR A 11 -10.40 59.89 23.47
C THR A 11 -11.56 58.94 23.75
N ASN A 12 -12.72 59.44 24.18
CA ASN A 12 -13.93 58.62 24.32
C ASN A 12 -14.41 58.08 22.96
N PHE A 13 -14.42 58.92 21.91
CA PHE A 13 -14.78 58.50 20.56
C PHE A 13 -13.82 57.45 20.01
N GLU A 14 -12.51 57.66 20.16
CA GLU A 14 -11.49 56.70 19.73
C GLU A 14 -11.62 55.36 20.46
N SER A 15 -11.89 55.39 21.76
CA SER A 15 -12.17 54.20 22.55
C SER A 15 -13.41 53.47 22.05
N GLN A 16 -14.51 54.19 21.78
CA GLN A 16 -15.75 53.60 21.25
C GLN A 16 -15.52 52.95 19.89
N VAL A 17 -14.80 53.63 18.98
CA VAL A 17 -14.45 53.08 17.66
C VAL A 17 -13.59 51.83 17.79
N LYS A 18 -12.63 51.81 18.72
CA LYS A 18 -11.79 50.63 18.98
C LYS A 18 -12.61 49.45 19.51
N THR A 19 -13.51 49.69 20.46
CA THR A 19 -14.41 48.66 21.00
C THR A 19 -15.34 48.10 19.92
N ILE A 20 -15.92 48.97 19.08
CA ILE A 20 -16.77 48.53 17.96
C ILE A 20 -15.97 47.67 16.97
N LYS A 21 -14.74 48.08 16.62
CA LYS A 21 -13.85 47.27 15.76
C LYS A 21 -13.56 45.89 16.37
N GLN A 22 -13.26 45.84 17.67
CA GLN A 22 -13.02 44.58 18.38
C GLN A 22 -14.26 43.66 18.34
N ILE A 23 -15.46 44.20 18.57
CA ILE A 23 -16.71 43.43 18.51
C ILE A 23 -16.95 42.89 17.09
N ILE A 24 -16.67 43.68 16.05
CA ILE A 24 -16.79 43.24 14.65
C ILE A 24 -15.78 42.13 14.35
N ASP A 25 -14.53 42.28 14.77
CA ASP A 25 -13.48 41.28 14.56
C ASP A 25 -13.80 39.96 15.26
N GLU A 26 -14.31 40.02 16.49
CA GLU A 26 -14.79 38.85 17.24
C GLU A 26 -15.97 38.17 16.54
N ALA A 27 -16.95 38.93 16.07
CA ALA A 27 -18.10 38.41 15.33
C ALA A 27 -17.68 37.73 14.01
N VAL A 28 -16.77 38.35 13.25
CA VAL A 28 -16.21 37.79 12.01
C VAL A 28 -15.48 36.48 12.28
N ASN A 29 -14.66 36.43 13.33
CA ASN A 29 -13.95 35.22 13.72
C ASN A 29 -14.91 34.12 14.20
N HIS A 30 -15.96 34.48 14.93
CA HIS A 30 -16.99 33.54 15.36
C HIS A 30 -17.75 32.93 14.17
N VAL A 31 -18.17 33.75 13.20
CA VAL A 31 -18.84 33.27 11.98
C VAL A 31 -17.92 32.35 11.17
N ARG A 32 -16.64 32.71 10.99
CA ARG A 32 -15.67 31.85 10.31
C ARG A 32 -15.50 30.50 11.01
N LYS A 33 -15.52 30.47 12.35
CA LYS A 33 -15.45 29.24 13.13
C LYS A 33 -16.70 28.39 12.94
N GLN A 34 -17.88 29.00 12.98
CA GLN A 34 -19.16 28.33 12.71
C GLN A 34 -19.22 27.75 11.30
N GLU A 35 -18.79 28.51 10.29
CA GLU A 35 -18.73 28.07 8.90
C GLU A 35 -17.85 26.83 8.75
N ARG A 36 -16.65 26.82 9.36
CA ARG A 36 -15.76 25.65 9.36
C ARG A 36 -16.40 24.43 10.02
N GLN A 37 -17.06 24.61 11.17
CA GLN A 37 -17.74 23.53 11.87
C GLN A 37 -18.91 22.96 11.06
N LEU A 38 -19.67 23.82 10.38
CA LEU A 38 -20.76 23.39 9.50
C LEU A 38 -20.22 22.62 8.29
N VAL A 39 -19.15 23.10 7.67
CA VAL A 39 -18.51 22.42 6.53
C VAL A 39 -17.99 21.04 6.93
N GLU A 40 -17.35 20.91 8.10
CA GLU A 40 -16.87 19.61 8.57
C GLU A 40 -18.04 18.68 8.90
N LYS A 41 -19.10 19.19 9.51
CA LYS A 41 -20.31 18.41 9.79
C LYS A 41 -20.98 17.93 8.50
N GLU A 42 -21.16 18.80 7.50
CA GLU A 42 -21.69 18.42 6.18
C GLU A 42 -20.83 17.33 5.54
N ARG A 43 -19.51 17.41 5.67
CA ARG A 43 -18.54 16.44 5.15
C ARG A 43 -18.68 15.08 5.86
N GLU A 44 -18.83 15.07 7.18
CA GLU A 44 -19.05 13.86 7.97
C GLU A 44 -20.40 13.21 7.67
N ASP A 45 -21.48 13.99 7.61
CA ASP A 45 -22.83 13.50 7.30
C ASP A 45 -22.86 12.89 5.90
N LYS A 46 -22.18 13.54 4.94
CA LYS A 46 -22.01 12.99 3.60
C LYS A 46 -21.21 11.68 3.63
N LYS A 47 -20.10 11.61 4.39
CA LYS A 47 -19.32 10.38 4.54
C LYS A 47 -20.18 9.24 5.09
N LYS A 48 -21.00 9.50 6.11
CA LYS A 48 -21.95 8.52 6.68
C LYS A 48 -22.97 8.05 5.65
N ALA A 49 -23.54 8.97 4.88
CA ALA A 49 -24.49 8.63 3.81
C ALA A 49 -23.84 7.71 2.75
N ILE A 50 -22.61 8.02 2.32
CA ILE A 50 -21.88 7.17 1.37
C ILE A 50 -21.59 5.79 1.98
N ALA A 51 -21.16 5.73 3.24
CA ALA A 51 -20.90 4.46 3.93
C ALA A 51 -22.16 3.58 4.00
N GLN A 52 -23.32 4.16 4.29
CA GLN A 52 -24.59 3.41 4.30
C GLN A 52 -24.95 2.85 2.92
N ILE A 53 -24.73 3.59 1.84
CA ILE A 53 -24.99 3.12 0.48
C ILE A 53 -23.99 2.02 0.11
N PHE A 54 -22.71 2.20 0.46
CA PHE A 54 -21.65 1.21 0.28
C PHE A 54 -22.02 -0.11 0.96
N ASP A 55 -22.32 -0.08 2.27
CA ASP A 55 -22.64 -1.26 3.07
C ASP A 55 -23.87 -2.01 2.55
N LYS A 56 -24.84 -1.31 1.96
CA LYS A 56 -26.01 -1.94 1.34
C LYS A 56 -25.64 -2.63 0.02
N ARG A 57 -24.81 -2.00 -0.81
CA ARG A 57 -24.48 -2.53 -2.14
C ARG A 57 -23.45 -3.65 -2.08
N ILE A 58 -22.41 -3.52 -1.24
CA ILE A 58 -21.30 -4.47 -1.22
C ILE A 58 -21.71 -5.87 -0.76
N ARG A 59 -22.75 -5.99 0.08
CA ARG A 59 -23.30 -7.29 0.53
C ARG A 59 -23.81 -8.19 -0.59
N HIS A 60 -24.08 -7.62 -1.77
CA HIS A 60 -24.48 -8.38 -2.94
C HIS A 60 -23.29 -8.93 -3.74
N TYR A 61 -22.07 -8.63 -3.31
CA TYR A 61 -20.84 -9.08 -3.93
C TYR A 61 -20.12 -10.05 -3.00
N ASP A 62 -19.59 -11.10 -3.60
CA ASP A 62 -18.89 -12.19 -2.93
C ASP A 62 -17.49 -11.81 -2.41
N PHE A 63 -17.00 -10.62 -2.75
CA PHE A 63 -15.75 -10.06 -2.26
C PHE A 63 -15.94 -9.04 -1.11
N GLU A 64 -17.12 -8.99 -0.47
CA GLU A 64 -17.39 -8.06 0.64
C GLU A 64 -16.40 -8.15 1.81
N LYS A 65 -15.77 -9.31 2.00
CA LYS A 65 -14.77 -9.55 3.06
C LYS A 65 -13.36 -9.16 2.65
N LEU A 66 -13.12 -8.92 1.36
CA LEU A 66 -11.81 -8.60 0.79
C LEU A 66 -11.60 -7.10 0.68
N LEU A 67 -12.62 -6.38 0.18
CA LEU A 67 -12.57 -4.93 -0.03
C LEU A 67 -13.63 -4.23 0.82
N GLY A 68 -13.23 -3.16 1.49
CA GLY A 68 -14.07 -2.39 2.39
C GLY A 68 -14.27 -0.94 1.94
N PHE A 69 -14.97 -0.18 2.78
CA PHE A 69 -15.31 1.22 2.48
C PHE A 69 -14.06 2.10 2.29
N ALA A 70 -12.99 1.82 3.03
CA ALA A 70 -11.72 2.55 2.95
C ALA A 70 -11.08 2.47 1.56
N ASP A 71 -11.29 1.35 0.84
CA ASP A 71 -10.70 1.11 -0.47
C ASP A 71 -11.49 1.76 -1.60
N PHE A 72 -12.73 2.17 -1.33
CA PHE A 72 -13.57 2.91 -2.27
C PHE A 72 -13.50 4.42 -2.06
N ILE A 73 -13.60 4.86 -0.80
CA ILE A 73 -13.81 6.27 -0.47
C ILE A 73 -12.59 7.13 -0.81
N LYS A 74 -12.83 8.21 -1.57
CA LYS A 74 -11.79 9.18 -1.93
C LYS A 74 -12.10 10.55 -1.34
N PRO A 75 -11.08 11.38 -1.03
CA PRO A 75 -11.31 12.74 -0.52
C PRO A 75 -12.25 13.57 -1.39
N GLN A 76 -12.17 13.40 -2.72
CA GLN A 76 -13.02 14.08 -3.69
C GLN A 76 -14.51 13.78 -3.52
N HIS A 77 -14.88 12.58 -3.05
CA HIS A 77 -16.27 12.20 -2.82
C HIS A 77 -16.90 13.01 -1.70
N LEU A 78 -16.10 13.55 -0.79
CA LEU A 78 -16.54 14.36 0.33
C LEU A 78 -16.68 15.85 -0.03
N ASN A 79 -16.21 16.27 -1.21
CA ASN A 79 -16.31 17.66 -1.65
C ASN A 79 -17.76 18.07 -1.90
N LYS A 80 -18.14 19.29 -1.52
CA LYS A 80 -19.50 19.81 -1.70
C LYS A 80 -19.95 19.82 -3.17
N SER A 81 -19.03 20.08 -4.09
CA SER A 81 -19.26 20.09 -5.55
C SER A 81 -19.45 18.70 -6.17
N TYR A 82 -19.12 17.62 -5.45
CA TYR A 82 -19.26 16.25 -5.93
C TYR A 82 -20.64 15.72 -5.53
N SER A 83 -21.58 15.59 -6.45
CA SER A 83 -22.94 15.17 -6.09
C SER A 83 -22.98 13.71 -5.60
N MET A 84 -23.97 13.38 -4.77
CA MET A 84 -24.18 12.00 -4.31
C MET A 84 -24.41 11.05 -5.50
N THR A 85 -25.12 11.49 -6.53
CA THR A 85 -25.31 10.73 -7.78
C THR A 85 -24.00 10.35 -8.46
N LYS A 86 -22.99 11.23 -8.46
CA LYS A 86 -21.67 10.90 -9.00
C LYS A 86 -20.96 9.87 -8.13
N VAL A 87 -21.06 9.98 -6.80
CA VAL A 87 -20.49 8.98 -5.87
C VAL A 87 -21.14 7.62 -6.09
N GLU A 88 -22.45 7.56 -6.25
CA GLU A 88 -23.17 6.31 -6.51
C GLU A 88 -22.76 5.68 -7.84
N LYS A 89 -22.56 6.49 -8.88
CA LYS A 89 -22.04 6.01 -10.16
C LYS A 89 -20.63 5.43 -10.00
N ASP A 90 -19.72 6.17 -9.35
CA ASP A 90 -18.36 5.70 -9.08
C ASP A 90 -18.38 4.39 -8.28
N LEU A 91 -19.31 4.25 -7.33
CA LEU A 91 -19.46 3.06 -6.52
C LEU A 91 -19.87 1.86 -7.36
N VAL A 92 -20.85 2.02 -8.25
CA VAL A 92 -21.26 0.95 -9.19
C VAL A 92 -20.09 0.57 -10.10
N ASP A 93 -19.44 1.56 -10.72
CA ASP A 93 -18.33 1.33 -11.62
C ASP A 93 -17.16 0.62 -10.90
N TRP A 94 -16.87 1.02 -9.66
CA TRP A 94 -15.86 0.39 -8.81
C TRP A 94 -16.24 -1.05 -8.43
N LEU A 95 -17.49 -1.31 -8.04
CA LEU A 95 -17.95 -2.66 -7.69
C LEU A 95 -17.87 -3.60 -8.90
N GLU A 96 -18.38 -3.17 -10.07
CA GLU A 96 -18.38 -3.97 -11.29
C GLU A 96 -16.96 -4.19 -11.86
N LYS A 97 -16.05 -3.22 -11.70
CA LYS A 97 -14.63 -3.39 -12.03
C LYS A 97 -14.00 -4.46 -11.13
N ASN A 98 -14.17 -4.33 -9.82
CA ASN A 98 -13.56 -5.25 -8.86
C ASN A 98 -14.11 -6.67 -8.99
N LYS A 99 -15.42 -6.82 -9.22
CA LYS A 99 -16.04 -8.11 -9.52
C LYS A 99 -15.33 -8.81 -10.69
N ARG A 100 -15.24 -8.13 -11.83
CA ARG A 100 -14.59 -8.67 -13.04
C ARG A 100 -13.13 -9.03 -12.79
N ASN A 101 -12.38 -8.18 -12.10
CA ASN A 101 -10.97 -8.44 -11.80
C ASN A 101 -10.80 -9.65 -10.88
N ILE A 102 -11.62 -9.77 -9.84
CA ILE A 102 -11.57 -10.90 -8.91
C ILE A 102 -11.98 -12.19 -9.60
N ASP A 103 -12.97 -12.15 -10.49
CA ASP A 103 -13.36 -13.30 -11.31
C ASP A 103 -12.22 -13.76 -12.23
N ILE A 104 -11.42 -12.84 -12.79
CA ILE A 104 -10.21 -13.17 -13.55
C ILE A 104 -9.15 -13.80 -12.63
N ILE A 105 -8.92 -13.22 -11.45
CA ILE A 105 -7.94 -13.74 -10.48
C ILE A 105 -8.31 -15.15 -10.03
N ARG A 106 -9.58 -15.44 -9.81
CA ARG A 106 -10.08 -16.78 -9.45
C ARG A 106 -9.85 -17.85 -10.50
N GLN A 107 -9.71 -17.47 -11.76
CA GLN A 107 -9.41 -18.40 -12.85
C GLN A 107 -7.91 -18.66 -13.02
N SER A 108 -7.06 -17.94 -12.29
CA SER A 108 -5.61 -18.11 -12.34
C SER A 108 -5.16 -19.19 -11.34
N ASP A 109 -4.16 -19.97 -11.74
CA ASP A 109 -3.50 -20.94 -10.86
C ASP A 109 -2.82 -20.26 -9.64
N ASP A 110 -2.53 -18.96 -9.75
CA ASP A 110 -1.85 -18.15 -8.73
C ASP A 110 -2.81 -17.35 -7.85
N TYR A 111 -4.03 -17.86 -7.67
CA TYR A 111 -5.12 -17.17 -6.99
C TYR A 111 -4.70 -16.55 -5.64
N GLU A 112 -4.04 -17.32 -4.77
CA GLU A 112 -3.68 -16.89 -3.41
C GLU A 112 -2.72 -15.69 -3.44
N ASP A 113 -1.68 -15.74 -4.27
CA ASP A 113 -0.72 -14.64 -4.39
C ASP A 113 -1.33 -13.41 -5.07
N LEU A 114 -2.16 -13.64 -6.09
CA LEU A 114 -2.80 -12.57 -6.85
C LEU A 114 -3.85 -11.85 -6.03
N ILE A 115 -4.66 -12.56 -5.23
CA ILE A 115 -5.72 -11.92 -4.44
C ILE A 115 -5.13 -11.03 -3.33
N ILE A 116 -4.00 -11.45 -2.74
CA ILE A 116 -3.25 -10.64 -1.76
C ILE A 116 -2.70 -9.38 -2.43
N ALA A 117 -2.00 -9.54 -3.56
CA ALA A 117 -1.45 -8.38 -4.29
C ALA A 117 -2.57 -7.43 -4.80
N TYR A 118 -3.72 -7.98 -5.16
CA TYR A 118 -4.87 -7.20 -5.60
C TYR A 118 -5.56 -6.46 -4.47
N GLN A 119 -5.61 -7.02 -3.26
CA GLN A 119 -6.13 -6.31 -2.10
C GLN A 119 -5.34 -5.03 -1.80
N ASP A 120 -4.02 -5.07 -1.96
CA ASP A 120 -3.14 -3.93 -1.72
C ASP A 120 -3.19 -2.88 -2.84
N THR A 121 -3.35 -3.32 -4.09
CA THR A 121 -3.19 -2.43 -5.26
C THR A 121 -4.50 -2.02 -5.91
N GLN A 122 -5.54 -2.87 -5.82
CA GLN A 122 -6.79 -2.80 -6.58
C GLN A 122 -6.57 -2.63 -8.10
N ASP A 123 -5.41 -3.10 -8.58
CA ASP A 123 -4.99 -3.05 -9.96
C ASP A 123 -4.51 -4.42 -10.39
N LEU A 124 -5.22 -4.98 -11.37
CA LEU A 124 -4.98 -6.34 -11.85
C LEU A 124 -3.57 -6.47 -12.45
N SER A 125 -3.17 -5.50 -13.27
CA SER A 125 -1.87 -5.53 -13.96
C SER A 125 -0.71 -5.44 -12.97
N MET A 126 -0.80 -4.53 -11.99
CA MET A 126 0.21 -4.44 -10.93
C MET A 126 0.26 -5.71 -10.09
N SER A 127 -0.88 -6.34 -9.81
CA SER A 127 -0.94 -7.58 -9.05
C SER A 127 -0.17 -8.70 -9.76
N PHE A 128 -0.41 -8.88 -11.06
CA PHE A 128 0.35 -9.85 -11.87
C PHE A 128 1.83 -9.52 -11.92
N GLU A 129 2.21 -8.24 -12.06
CA GLU A 129 3.61 -7.84 -12.07
C GLU A 129 4.32 -8.17 -10.75
N ILE A 130 3.68 -7.91 -9.61
CA ILE A 130 4.20 -8.22 -8.28
C ILE A 130 4.41 -9.73 -8.12
N VAL A 131 3.40 -10.54 -8.46
CA VAL A 131 3.46 -12.00 -8.34
C VAL A 131 4.52 -12.59 -9.28
N ASN A 132 4.58 -12.14 -10.53
CA ASN A 132 5.59 -12.58 -11.48
C ASN A 132 7.01 -12.25 -11.00
N LYS A 133 7.24 -11.03 -10.49
CA LYS A 133 8.54 -10.63 -9.92
C LYS A 133 8.91 -11.43 -8.68
N ARG A 134 7.94 -11.86 -7.87
CA ARG A 134 8.20 -12.75 -6.72
C ARG A 134 8.67 -14.12 -7.21
N LYS A 135 7.94 -14.72 -8.15
CA LYS A 135 8.30 -16.01 -8.76
C LYS A 135 9.66 -16.00 -9.45
N GLU A 136 9.99 -14.93 -10.18
CA GLU A 136 11.31 -14.79 -10.79
C GLU A 136 12.44 -14.73 -9.75
N ARG A 137 12.22 -14.06 -8.61
CA ARG A 137 13.20 -14.00 -7.53
C ARG A 137 13.38 -15.36 -6.86
N GLU A 138 12.30 -16.08 -6.64
CA GLU A 138 12.34 -17.44 -6.06
C GLU A 138 13.08 -18.42 -6.97
N LYS A 139 12.82 -18.39 -8.28
CA LYS A 139 13.58 -19.19 -9.25
C LYS A 139 15.08 -18.86 -9.24
N LYS A 140 15.44 -17.57 -9.21
CA LYS A 140 16.85 -17.16 -9.12
C LYS A 140 17.49 -17.62 -7.82
N LEU A 141 16.76 -17.62 -6.71
CA LEU A 141 17.28 -18.10 -5.43
C LEU A 141 17.51 -19.60 -5.43
N SER A 142 16.56 -20.39 -5.95
CA SER A 142 16.72 -21.85 -6.03
C SER A 142 17.85 -22.26 -6.98
N GLU A 143 18.06 -21.54 -8.09
CA GLU A 143 19.23 -21.71 -8.97
C GLU A 143 20.57 -21.42 -8.27
N LEU A 144 20.58 -20.48 -7.32
CA LEU A 144 21.77 -20.19 -6.52
C LEU A 144 22.02 -21.25 -5.43
N GLU A 145 20.96 -21.78 -4.81
CA GLU A 145 21.05 -22.84 -3.81
C GLU A 145 21.50 -24.17 -4.43
N THR A 146 20.91 -24.56 -5.55
CA THR A 146 21.37 -25.73 -6.33
C THR A 146 22.83 -25.60 -6.76
N LYS A 147 23.31 -24.41 -7.11
CA LYS A 147 24.75 -24.17 -7.37
C LYS A 147 25.63 -24.26 -6.12
N LYS A 148 25.10 -23.97 -4.93
CA LYS A 148 25.81 -24.12 -3.66
C LYS A 148 25.90 -25.59 -3.22
N ASP A 149 24.92 -26.42 -3.55
CA ASP A 149 25.00 -27.86 -3.28
C ASP A 149 25.99 -28.57 -4.24
N VAL A 150 26.31 -27.96 -5.39
CA VAL A 150 27.44 -28.36 -6.26
C VAL A 150 28.75 -27.69 -5.80
N VAL A 151 29.00 -27.62 -4.49
CA VAL A 151 30.36 -27.44 -3.99
C VAL A 151 31.05 -28.80 -4.11
N ASN A 152 31.81 -28.99 -5.19
CA ASN A 152 32.62 -30.18 -5.45
C ASN A 152 33.42 -30.59 -4.20
N SER A 153 32.94 -31.59 -3.46
CA SER A 153 33.64 -32.17 -2.33
C SER A 153 34.87 -32.93 -2.84
N HIS A 154 36.05 -32.35 -2.68
CA HIS A 154 37.31 -33.01 -3.03
C HIS A 154 37.75 -33.89 -1.86
N HIS A 155 37.87 -35.19 -2.10
CA HIS A 155 38.40 -36.14 -1.12
C HIS A 155 39.85 -36.48 -1.48
N VAL A 156 40.75 -36.43 -0.50
CA VAL A 156 42.18 -36.74 -0.68
C VAL A 156 42.50 -38.01 0.11
N PHE A 157 42.95 -39.05 -0.60
CA PHE A 157 43.46 -40.28 -0.01
C PHE A 157 44.98 -40.29 -0.11
N THR A 158 45.66 -40.62 0.99
CA THR A 158 47.12 -40.74 1.04
C THR A 158 47.48 -42.20 1.21
N ILE A 159 48.42 -42.69 0.41
CA ILE A 159 48.86 -44.08 0.38
C ILE A 159 50.37 -44.10 0.59
N GLU A 160 50.83 -44.81 1.60
CA GLU A 160 52.24 -44.82 2.00
C GLU A 160 53.07 -45.86 1.21
N ASP A 161 52.46 -46.98 0.82
CA ASP A 161 53.15 -48.04 0.06
C ASP A 161 53.02 -47.85 -1.47
N ASN A 162 54.12 -48.08 -2.19
CA ASN A 162 54.19 -47.86 -3.63
C ASN A 162 53.41 -48.92 -4.43
N LYS A 163 53.35 -50.17 -3.96
CA LYS A 163 52.54 -51.21 -4.61
C LYS A 163 51.05 -50.88 -4.47
N ASP A 164 50.64 -50.47 -3.28
CA ASP A 164 49.25 -50.08 -3.02
C ASP A 164 48.86 -48.83 -3.82
N ALA A 165 49.77 -47.87 -3.98
CA ALA A 165 49.56 -46.70 -4.83
C ALA A 165 49.31 -47.07 -6.30
N GLN A 166 49.99 -48.08 -6.82
CA GLN A 166 49.76 -48.59 -8.18
C GLN A 166 48.43 -49.33 -8.31
N ILE A 167 48.05 -50.10 -7.30
CA ILE A 167 46.75 -50.81 -7.26
C ILE A 167 45.61 -49.80 -7.27
N VAL A 168 45.68 -48.76 -6.43
CA VAL A 168 44.66 -47.70 -6.39
C VAL A 168 44.63 -46.94 -7.71
N LYS A 169 45.78 -46.63 -8.31
CA LYS A 169 45.83 -45.99 -9.62
C LYS A 169 45.11 -46.82 -10.69
N LEU A 170 45.41 -48.11 -10.78
CA LEU A 170 44.78 -49.01 -11.74
C LEU A 170 43.28 -49.13 -11.51
N LEU A 171 42.85 -49.21 -10.25
CA LEU A 171 41.44 -49.28 -9.88
C LEU A 171 40.68 -48.01 -10.31
N LEU A 172 41.27 -46.83 -10.11
CA LEU A 172 40.66 -45.56 -10.53
C LEU A 172 40.57 -45.46 -12.06
N GLU A 173 41.61 -45.88 -12.78
CA GLU A 173 41.62 -45.90 -14.25
C GLU A 173 40.59 -46.88 -14.83
N GLN A 174 40.49 -48.10 -14.28
CA GLN A 174 39.52 -49.11 -14.72
C GLN A 174 38.06 -48.66 -14.53
N ASN A 175 37.80 -47.84 -13.52
CA ASN A 175 36.47 -47.30 -13.25
C ASN A 175 36.21 -45.96 -13.94
N ASN A 176 37.11 -45.50 -14.83
CA ASN A 176 37.02 -44.21 -15.52
C ASN A 176 36.84 -43.01 -14.56
N ILE A 177 37.47 -43.07 -13.38
CA ILE A 177 37.43 -41.99 -12.39
C ILE A 177 38.59 -41.03 -12.67
N GLU A 178 38.31 -39.74 -12.83
CA GLU A 178 39.36 -38.73 -12.97
C GLU A 178 40.05 -38.46 -11.61
N PHE A 179 41.38 -38.55 -11.57
CA PHE A 179 42.17 -38.30 -10.37
C PHE A 179 43.47 -37.55 -10.67
N LYS A 180 44.07 -36.98 -9.61
CA LYS A 180 45.40 -36.36 -9.66
C LYS A 180 46.36 -37.19 -8.83
N TYR A 181 47.49 -37.60 -9.43
CA TYR A 181 48.55 -38.34 -8.74
C TYR A 181 49.78 -37.45 -8.55
N LYS A 182 50.25 -37.31 -7.31
CA LYS A 182 51.51 -36.66 -6.97
C LYS A 182 52.33 -37.61 -6.10
N LYS A 183 53.55 -37.90 -6.52
CA LYS A 183 54.54 -38.64 -5.74
C LYS A 183 55.46 -37.64 -5.08
N TYR A 184 55.45 -37.61 -3.75
CA TYR A 184 56.36 -36.81 -2.93
C TYR A 184 57.60 -37.62 -2.56
#